data_AF-I2QQM2-F1
#
_entry.id   AF-I2QQM2-F1
#
_cell.length_a   1.000
_cell.length_b   1.000
_cell.length_c   1.000
_cell.angle_alpha   90.00
_cell.angle_beta   90.00
_cell.angle_gamma   90.00
#
_symmetry.space_group_name_H-M   'P 1'
#
loop_
_entity.id
_entity.type
_entity.pdbx_description
1 polymer ?
#
loop_
_entity_poly.entity_id
_entity_poly.type
_entity_poly.pdbx_seq_one_letter_code
_entity_poly.pdbx_strand_id
1 'polypeptide(L)' 'MRFKFRTEGWQPRSEEDHFMICPTCGERFDCRDLGEALEHQHGEPVEEEPTQH' A
#
# COMPACT_ATOMS: atom_id res chain seq x y z
N MET A 1 3.19 15.80 4.92
CA MET A 1 4.25 14.87 4.47
C MET A 1 4.04 14.55 2.99
N ARG A 2 5.08 14.63 2.15
CA ARG A 2 4.99 14.22 0.74
C ARG A 2 5.68 12.87 0.60
N PHE A 3 4.90 11.80 0.44
CA PHE A 3 5.43 10.45 0.22
C PHE A 3 6.08 10.39 -1.16
N LYS A 4 7.41 10.41 -1.19
CA LYS A 4 8.20 10.20 -2.42
C LYS A 4 8.24 8.71 -2.68
N PHE A 5 7.26 8.18 -3.41
CA PHE A 5 7.39 6.85 -4.01
C PHE A 5 8.56 6.92 -5.00
N ARG A 6 9.68 6.29 -4.64
CA ARG A 6 10.90 6.23 -5.46
C ARG A 6 10.69 5.14 -6.50
N THR A 7 10.28 5.51 -7.70
CA THR A 7 9.87 4.56 -8.74
C THR A 7 10.97 4.17 -9.73
N GLU A 8 12.14 4.80 -9.71
CA GLU A 8 13.23 4.46 -10.64
C GLU A 8 14.49 3.99 -9.91
N GLY A 9 14.90 2.74 -10.16
CA GLY A 9 16.12 2.14 -9.62
C GLY A 9 16.07 1.73 -8.14
N TRP A 10 14.90 1.76 -7.49
CA TRP A 10 14.78 1.26 -6.12
C TRP A 10 14.88 -0.26 -6.09
N GLN A 11 15.80 -0.77 -5.29
CA GLN A 11 15.90 -2.19 -4.97
C GLN A 11 15.91 -2.38 -3.46
N PRO A 12 15.11 -3.34 -2.94
CA PRO A 12 15.14 -3.71 -1.53
C PRO A 12 16.53 -4.27 -1.19
N ARG A 13 17.08 -3.86 -0.05
CA ARG A 13 18.35 -4.41 0.46
C ARG A 13 18.08 -5.64 1.34
N SER A 14 16.87 -5.74 1.86
CA SER A 14 16.44 -6.74 2.82
C SER A 14 14.95 -7.00 2.70
N GLU A 15 14.48 -8.07 3.34
CA GLU A 15 13.05 -8.36 3.45
C GLU A 15 12.30 -7.23 4.17
N GLU A 16 12.96 -6.52 5.08
CA GLU A 16 12.34 -5.44 5.84
C GLU A 16 11.92 -4.24 4.99
N ASP A 17 12.59 -4.01 3.86
CA ASP A 17 12.28 -2.94 2.90
C ASP A 17 10.92 -3.13 2.21
N HIS A 18 10.35 -4.34 2.28
CA HIS A 18 9.04 -4.66 1.74
C HIS A 18 7.90 -4.37 2.70
N PHE A 19 8.19 -4.14 3.97
CA PHE A 19 7.17 -3.82 4.96
C PHE A 19 7.06 -2.31 5.13
N MET A 20 5.82 -1.83 5.27
CA MET A 20 5.57 -0.44 5.60
C MET A 20 4.70 -0.34 6.86
N ILE A 21 4.89 0.75 7.61
CA ILE A 21 4.03 1.09 8.73
C ILE A 21 2.87 1.92 8.18
N CYS A 22 1.66 1.45 8.42
CA CYS A 22 0.45 2.15 8.06
C CYS A 22 0.36 3.45 8.87
N PRO A 23 0.28 4.62 8.22
CA PRO A 23 0.17 5.89 8.91
C PRO A 23 -1.20 6.09 9.59
N THR A 24 -2.19 5.25 9.28
CA THR A 24 -3.55 5.35 9.80
C THR A 24 -3.73 4.58 11.11
N CYS A 25 -3.31 3.32 11.16
CA CYS A 25 -3.48 2.46 12.34
C CYS A 25 -2.16 2.17 13.09
N GLY A 26 -1.01 2.44 12.47
CA GLY A 26 0.31 2.17 13.05
C GLY A 26 0.80 0.72 12.90
N GLU A 27 0.03 -0.15 12.23
CA GLU A 27 0.40 -1.55 12.02
C GLU A 27 1.36 -1.73 10.84
N ARG A 28 2.14 -2.81 10.88
CA ARG A 28 3.11 -3.17 9.84
C ARG A 28 2.47 -4.16 8.87
N PHE A 29 2.53 -3.87 7.57
CA PHE A 29 2.04 -4.77 6.52
C PHE A 29 3.07 -4.95 5.39
N ASP A 30 3.03 -6.09 4.68
CA ASP A 30 3.90 -6.39 3.54
C ASP A 30 3.30 -5.81 2.25
N CYS A 31 4.04 -4.95 1.55
CA CYS A 31 3.58 -4.29 0.33
C CYS A 31 3.69 -5.18 -0.92
N ARG A 32 4.34 -6.34 -0.83
CA ARG A 32 4.42 -7.32 -1.93
C ARG A 32 3.17 -8.18 -1.99
N ASP A 33 2.54 -8.41 -0.83
CA ASP A 33 1.31 -9.16 -0.77
C ASP A 33 0.14 -8.21 -1.05
N LEU A 34 -0.36 -8.28 -2.28
CA LEU A 34 -1.48 -7.44 -2.71
C LEU A 34 -2.77 -7.76 -1.93
N GLY A 35 -2.95 -9.01 -1.47
CA GLY A 35 -4.12 -9.39 -0.68
C GLY A 35 -4.11 -8.66 0.67
N GLU A 36 -3.03 -8.83 1.42
CA GLU A 36 -2.81 -8.14 2.70
C GLU A 36 -2.89 -6.62 2.53
N ALA A 37 -2.29 -6.04 1.49
CA ALA A 37 -2.32 -4.59 1.27
C ALA A 37 -3.74 -4.05 0.99
N LEU A 38 -4.60 -4.85 0.34
CA LEU A 38 -6.00 -4.49 0.09
C LEU A 38 -6.86 -4.68 1.35
N GLU A 39 -6.67 -5.78 2.08
CA GLU A 39 -7.34 -6.04 3.36
C GLU A 39 -6.97 -4.99 4.42
N HIS A 40 -5.73 -4.47 4.36
CA HIS A 40 -5.23 -3.42 5.24
C HIS A 40 -5.68 -2.00 4.86
N GLN A 41 -6.46 -1.84 3.80
CA GLN A 41 -6.89 -0.50 3.36
C GLN A 41 -7.87 0.12 4.38
N HIS A 42 -7.50 1.29 4.90
CA HIS A 42 -8.38 2.07 5.76
C HIS A 42 -9.13 3.14 4.94
N GLY A 43 -10.45 2.98 4.83
CA GLY A 43 -11.33 3.90 4.13
C GLY A 43 -12.69 3.27 3.87
N GLU A 44 -13.67 4.08 3.48
CA GLU A 44 -14.91 3.57 2.90
C GLU A 44 -14.55 2.90 1.56
N PRO A 45 -15.08 1.70 1.24
CA PRO A 45 -14.89 1.12 -0.08
C PRO A 45 -15.35 2.14 -1.11
N VAL A 46 -14.48 2.49 -2.06
CA VAL A 46 -14.91 3.25 -3.23
C VAL A 46 -15.92 2.38 -3.96
N GLU A 47 -17.20 2.67 -3.78
CA GLU A 47 -18.27 2.09 -4.58
C GLU A 47 -17.96 2.45 -6.03
N GLU A 48 -17.49 1.46 -6.78
CA GLU A 48 -17.33 1.54 -8.22
C GLU A 48 -18.71 1.77 -8.83
N GLU A 49 -19.06 3.04 -9.08
CA GLU A 49 -20.17 3.32 -10.00
C GLU A 49 -19.81 2.67 -11.34
N PRO A 50 -20.59 1.68 -11.83
CA PRO A 50 -20.24 0.97 -13.04
C PRO A 50 -20.35 1.98 -14.17
N THR A 51 -19.20 2.39 -14.73
CA THR A 51 -19.19 3.23 -15.92
C THR A 51 -19.65 2.34 -17.07
N GLN A 52 -20.95 2.35 -17.36
CA GLN A 52 -21.48 1.70 -18.55
C GLN A 52 -20.96 2.48 -19.76
N HIS A 53 -20.20 1.80 -20.61
CA HIS A 53 -19.78 2.27 -21.93
C HIS A 53 -20.53 1.48 -23.00
#